data_AF-A0A2A3ZTQ1-F1
#
_entry.id   AF-A0A2A3ZTQ1-F1
#
_cell.length_a   1.000
_cell.length_b   1.000
_cell.length_c   1.000
_cell.angle_alpha   90.00
_cell.angle_beta   90.00
_cell.angle_gamma   90.00
#
_symmetry.space_group_name_H-M   'P 1'
#
loop_
_entity.id
_entity.type
_entity.pdbx_description
1 polymer ?
#
loop_
_entity_poly.entity_id
_entity_poly.type
_entity_poly.pdbx_seq_one_letter_code
_entity_poly.pdbx_strand_id
1 'polypeptide(L)'
;MAGESPVVCTAGLGPRWEFSDLAEARFIFTVLSVINYGQVCRERENTMSNVMFTSNEAEAEIVAEIEQNYAERCGAMAAKAEALVAAVSRQDESWMTARKDLSSWAQASVTSALRAEAAHILTAAKRLEKSRALAEAIDAGSDVLASLFADLAGAADAVRAAGSAQAARSVFDLHADNVTTRLVPLMAGESSVSLAKLWTQACADAGAGGKNAATDSTTSEQAASATPEQTSDCAHGCTCGESAGPEYPELDVRTVPHAIRHATVFGALDSVSAGSGMVLVAPHDPLPLLAQIDQRYSGGFSVDYLQRGPEAWRLKFVRARR
;
A
#
# COMPACT_ATOMS: atom_id res chain seq x y z
N MET A 1 -3.49 44.97 58.56
CA MET A 1 -4.39 45.25 57.42
C MET A 1 -3.54 45.53 56.20
N ALA A 2 -3.38 44.53 55.35
CA ALA A 2 -3.05 44.62 53.93
C ALA A 2 -3.48 43.25 53.39
N GLY A 3 -4.73 43.18 52.92
CA GLY A 3 -5.35 41.97 52.41
C GLY A 3 -5.38 42.02 50.89
N GLU A 4 -4.74 41.04 50.26
CA GLU A 4 -4.88 40.74 48.84
C GLU A 4 -6.34 40.38 48.53
N SER A 5 -6.81 40.80 47.36
CA SER A 5 -8.10 40.40 46.80
C SER A 5 -7.96 40.08 45.31
N PRO A 6 -8.83 39.20 44.79
CA PRO A 6 -8.47 38.23 43.76
C PRO A 6 -8.79 38.71 42.33
N VAL A 7 -8.03 38.21 41.36
CA VAL A 7 -8.34 38.38 39.93
C VAL A 7 -9.38 37.33 39.53
N VAL A 8 -10.58 37.81 39.22
CA VAL A 8 -11.68 37.04 38.62
C VAL A 8 -11.56 37.16 37.10
N CYS A 9 -11.29 36.05 36.40
CA CYS A 9 -11.46 35.95 34.95
C CYS A 9 -12.95 35.80 34.63
N THR A 10 -13.56 36.83 34.04
CA THR A 10 -14.90 36.76 33.47
C THR A 10 -14.82 36.40 31.99
N ALA A 11 -15.60 35.40 31.58
CA ALA A 11 -15.72 34.91 30.22
C ALA A 11 -16.43 35.96 29.33
N GLY A 12 -15.74 36.41 28.28
CA GLY A 12 -16.32 37.22 27.22
C GLY A 12 -16.92 36.34 26.12
N LEU A 13 -18.23 36.47 25.92
CA LEU A 13 -19.01 35.85 24.85
C LEU A 13 -18.48 36.26 23.46
N GLY A 14 -18.35 35.28 22.57
CA GLY A 14 -17.84 35.45 21.20
C GLY A 14 -18.79 36.19 20.25
N PRO A 15 -18.32 36.52 19.03
CA PRO A 15 -19.14 37.19 18.03
C PRO A 15 -20.21 36.26 17.47
N ARG A 16 -21.43 36.79 17.43
CA ARG A 16 -22.63 36.23 16.80
C ARG A 16 -22.49 36.44 15.28
N TRP A 17 -22.39 35.36 14.51
CA TRP A 17 -22.43 35.42 13.04
C TRP A 17 -23.81 34.93 12.58
N GLU A 18 -24.64 35.85 12.10
CA GLU A 18 -25.84 35.50 11.33
C GLU A 18 -25.42 35.23 9.89
N PHE A 19 -25.63 34.00 9.42
CA PHE A 19 -25.55 33.65 8.01
C PHE A 19 -26.92 33.18 7.55
N SER A 20 -27.56 33.98 6.69
CA SER A 20 -28.64 33.52 5.83
C SER A 20 -28.02 32.95 4.55
N ASP A 21 -28.55 31.81 4.11
CA ASP A 21 -28.19 31.00 2.94
C ASP A 21 -26.94 30.10 3.01
N LEU A 22 -27.21 28.84 3.37
CA LEU A 22 -26.32 27.68 3.37
C LEU A 22 -26.54 26.82 2.12
N ALA A 23 -25.99 27.23 0.97
CA ALA A 23 -25.98 26.35 -0.21
C ALA A 23 -24.69 26.30 -1.03
N GLU A 24 -23.75 27.25 -0.95
CA GLU A 24 -22.61 27.26 -1.90
C GLU A 24 -21.20 27.48 -1.30
N ALA A 25 -21.00 27.29 0.00
CA ALA A 25 -19.68 27.49 0.64
C ALA A 25 -19.06 26.22 1.24
N ARG A 26 -19.16 25.07 0.54
CA ARG A 26 -18.61 23.79 1.03
C ARG A 26 -17.79 22.97 0.02
N PHE A 27 -17.20 23.63 -0.98
CA PHE A 27 -16.42 22.94 -2.02
C PHE A 27 -14.97 23.44 -2.21
N ILE A 28 -14.49 24.43 -1.44
CA ILE A 28 -13.12 24.98 -1.64
C ILE A 28 -12.21 24.94 -0.39
N PHE A 29 -12.68 24.43 0.76
CA PHE A 29 -11.87 24.45 2.00
C PHE A 29 -11.28 23.10 2.46
N THR A 30 -11.25 22.07 1.60
CA THR A 30 -10.78 20.70 1.98
C THR A 30 -9.42 20.31 1.38
N VAL A 31 -8.73 21.16 0.61
CA VAL A 31 -7.51 20.75 -0.12
C VAL A 31 -6.19 21.40 0.35
N LEU A 32 -6.18 22.31 1.32
CA LEU A 32 -4.93 22.98 1.75
C LEU A 32 -4.85 23.13 3.27
N SER A 33 -4.54 22.05 4.00
CA SER A 33 -4.09 22.18 5.40
C SER A 33 -3.28 20.99 5.97
N VAL A 34 -2.57 20.20 5.14
CA VAL A 34 -1.59 19.20 5.62
C VAL A 34 -0.32 19.21 4.78
N ILE A 35 0.23 20.41 4.56
CA ILE A 35 1.61 20.57 4.13
C ILE A 35 2.23 21.58 5.08
N ASN A 36 3.34 21.17 5.69
CA ASN A 36 4.33 21.97 6.43
C ASN A 36 4.19 22.00 7.96
N TYR A 37 5.10 21.26 8.63
CA TYR A 37 5.81 21.53 9.90
C TYR A 37 6.48 20.20 10.33
N GLY A 38 7.78 20.03 10.51
CA GLY A 38 8.94 20.90 10.35
C GLY A 38 10.19 20.06 10.62
N GLN A 39 11.16 20.14 9.71
CA GLN A 39 12.55 19.74 9.94
C GLN A 39 13.16 20.63 11.02
N VAL A 40 13.49 20.10 12.20
CA VAL A 40 14.65 20.54 13.01
C VAL A 40 15.10 19.34 13.86
N CYS A 41 16.42 19.08 13.81
CA CYS A 41 17.27 18.23 14.67
C CYS A 41 18.11 17.24 13.85
N ARG A 42 19.15 17.76 13.20
CA ARG A 42 20.31 17.01 12.73
C ARG A 42 21.52 17.46 13.55
N GLU A 43 22.40 16.51 13.86
CA GLU A 43 23.78 16.63 14.38
C GLU A 43 24.02 16.78 15.90
N ARG A 44 24.21 15.63 16.55
CA ARG A 44 25.45 15.12 17.20
C ARG A 44 25.03 13.77 17.83
N GLU A 45 25.70 12.64 17.64
CA GLU A 45 27.11 12.37 17.94
C GLU A 45 27.46 10.98 17.38
N ASN A 46 28.63 10.85 16.78
CA ASN A 46 29.19 9.61 16.27
C ASN A 46 30.20 9.08 17.31
N THR A 47 30.04 7.85 17.82
CA THR A 47 31.11 6.90 18.21
C THR A 47 30.52 5.65 18.85
N MET A 48 30.49 4.53 18.12
CA MET A 48 31.20 3.28 18.45
C MET A 48 30.60 2.09 17.70
N SER A 49 31.44 1.50 16.86
CA SER A 49 31.22 0.29 16.08
C SER A 49 31.04 -0.96 16.95
N ASN A 50 30.12 -1.83 16.54
CA ASN A 50 30.38 -3.19 16.01
C ASN A 50 29.22 -4.12 16.40
N VAL A 51 28.89 -5.05 15.50
CA VAL A 51 27.74 -5.98 15.51
C VAL A 51 26.44 -5.32 15.06
N MET A 52 26.06 -5.48 13.78
CA MET A 52 24.66 -5.67 13.30
C MET A 52 24.51 -5.55 11.75
N PHE A 53 25.29 -6.23 10.92
CA PHE A 53 24.97 -6.24 9.47
C PHE A 53 23.89 -7.28 9.11
N THR A 54 23.71 -8.34 9.91
CA THR A 54 22.73 -9.41 9.62
C THR A 54 21.31 -9.11 10.11
N SER A 55 21.10 -8.27 11.15
CA SER A 55 19.72 -7.92 11.50
C SER A 55 19.14 -6.92 10.51
N ASN A 56 19.92 -5.98 9.97
CA ASN A 56 19.36 -5.03 9.00
C ASN A 56 18.90 -5.74 7.73
N GLU A 57 19.60 -6.77 7.27
CA GLU A 57 19.18 -7.58 6.12
C GLU A 57 17.94 -8.42 6.45
N ALA A 58 17.93 -9.13 7.58
CA ALA A 58 16.76 -9.91 8.01
C ALA A 58 15.52 -9.04 8.31
N GLU A 59 15.70 -7.86 8.91
CA GLU A 59 14.61 -6.90 9.14
C GLU A 59 14.14 -6.29 7.82
N ALA A 60 15.03 -6.05 6.84
CA ALA A 60 14.64 -5.58 5.50
C ALA A 60 13.85 -6.63 4.71
N GLU A 61 14.23 -7.91 4.80
CA GLU A 61 13.46 -9.02 4.21
C GLU A 61 12.05 -9.09 4.80
N ILE A 62 11.93 -8.94 6.12
CA ILE A 62 10.62 -8.94 6.80
C ILE A 62 9.80 -7.71 6.43
N VAL A 63 10.41 -6.53 6.28
CA VAL A 63 9.71 -5.34 5.79
C VAL A 63 9.07 -5.63 4.43
N ALA A 64 9.82 -6.22 3.49
CA ALA A 64 9.30 -6.59 2.18
C ALA A 64 8.20 -7.66 2.26
N GLU A 65 8.33 -8.64 3.18
CA GLU A 65 7.29 -9.64 3.44
C GLU A 65 5.99 -9.01 3.93
N ILE A 66 6.08 -8.06 4.88
CA ILE A 66 4.93 -7.32 5.42
C ILE A 66 4.25 -6.53 4.30
N GLU A 67 5.02 -5.80 3.50
CA GLU A 67 4.50 -5.01 2.37
C GLU A 67 3.76 -5.89 1.36
N GLN A 68 4.35 -7.02 0.96
CA GLN A 68 3.75 -7.97 0.04
C GLN A 68 2.45 -8.55 0.63
N ASN A 69 2.46 -8.93 1.90
CA ASN A 69 1.30 -9.49 2.58
C ASN A 69 0.13 -8.50 2.67
N TYR A 70 0.42 -7.21 2.92
CA TYR A 70 -0.60 -6.16 2.88
C TYR A 70 -1.10 -5.89 1.45
N ALA A 71 -0.22 -5.88 0.45
CA ALA A 71 -0.59 -5.68 -0.95
C ALA A 71 -1.57 -6.76 -1.45
N GLU A 72 -1.30 -8.02 -1.13
CA GLU A 72 -2.18 -9.16 -1.46
C GLU A 72 -3.56 -9.00 -0.82
N ARG A 73 -3.62 -8.67 0.48
CA ARG A 73 -4.88 -8.45 1.20
C ARG A 73 -5.66 -7.26 0.63
N CYS A 74 -4.99 -6.16 0.29
CA CYS A 74 -5.63 -4.98 -0.30
C CYS A 74 -6.20 -5.30 -1.69
N GLY A 75 -5.45 -6.03 -2.53
CA GLY A 75 -5.93 -6.47 -3.84
C GLY A 75 -7.16 -7.37 -3.75
N ALA A 76 -7.15 -8.33 -2.83
CA ALA A 76 -8.29 -9.22 -2.59
C ALA A 76 -9.52 -8.47 -2.04
N MET A 77 -9.33 -7.51 -1.12
CA MET A 77 -10.39 -6.63 -0.61
C MET A 77 -11.04 -5.83 -1.75
N ALA A 78 -10.21 -5.19 -2.58
CA ALA A 78 -10.66 -4.40 -3.72
C ALA A 78 -11.50 -5.24 -4.70
N ALA A 79 -10.98 -6.39 -5.11
CA ALA A 79 -11.66 -7.27 -6.05
C ALA A 79 -13.02 -7.76 -5.53
N LYS A 80 -13.09 -8.16 -4.26
CA LYS A 80 -14.34 -8.63 -3.64
C LYS A 80 -15.35 -7.50 -3.41
N ALA A 81 -14.88 -6.32 -3.02
CA ALA A 81 -15.75 -5.13 -2.88
C ALA A 81 -16.32 -4.69 -4.25
N GLU A 82 -15.52 -4.74 -5.31
CA GLU A 82 -15.97 -4.46 -6.69
C GLU A 82 -16.95 -5.52 -7.20
N ALA A 83 -16.69 -6.81 -6.92
CA ALA A 83 -17.62 -7.88 -7.25
C ALA A 83 -18.99 -7.69 -6.58
N LEU A 84 -19.01 -7.22 -5.32
CA LEU A 84 -20.25 -6.88 -4.64
C LEU A 84 -20.96 -5.71 -5.32
N VAL A 85 -20.27 -4.60 -5.63
CA VAL A 85 -20.88 -3.45 -6.33
C VAL A 85 -21.44 -3.85 -7.71
N ALA A 86 -20.70 -4.69 -8.44
CA ALA A 86 -21.16 -5.22 -9.72
C ALA A 86 -22.42 -6.10 -9.56
N ALA A 87 -22.47 -6.93 -8.50
CA ALA A 87 -23.65 -7.74 -8.19
C ALA A 87 -24.87 -6.88 -7.80
N VAL A 88 -24.68 -5.83 -7.00
CA VAL A 88 -25.74 -4.86 -6.65
C VAL A 88 -26.31 -4.20 -7.91
N SER A 89 -25.45 -3.89 -8.89
CA SER A 89 -25.86 -3.26 -10.15
C SER A 89 -26.75 -4.14 -11.02
N ARG A 90 -26.74 -5.47 -10.82
CA ARG A 90 -27.61 -6.42 -11.55
C ARG A 90 -29.06 -6.41 -11.05
N GLN A 91 -29.32 -5.80 -9.88
CA GLN A 91 -30.65 -5.71 -9.28
C GLN A 91 -31.32 -7.08 -9.03
N ASP A 92 -30.52 -8.10 -8.77
CA ASP A 92 -30.97 -9.46 -8.42
C ASP A 92 -30.41 -9.88 -7.05
N GLU A 93 -30.65 -11.11 -6.63
CA GLU A 93 -30.20 -11.63 -5.34
C GLU A 93 -28.70 -11.97 -5.28
N SER A 94 -27.94 -11.81 -6.38
CA SER A 94 -26.53 -12.19 -6.45
C SER A 94 -25.62 -11.40 -5.50
N TRP A 95 -26.05 -10.20 -5.07
CA TRP A 95 -25.32 -9.41 -4.06
C TRP A 95 -25.22 -10.14 -2.71
N MET A 96 -26.19 -10.98 -2.34
CA MET A 96 -26.14 -11.72 -1.08
C MET A 96 -24.99 -12.73 -1.06
N THR A 97 -24.74 -13.39 -2.20
CA THR A 97 -23.62 -14.30 -2.37
C THR A 97 -22.29 -13.55 -2.33
N ALA A 98 -22.17 -12.44 -3.07
CA ALA A 98 -20.96 -11.61 -3.08
C ALA A 98 -20.65 -11.01 -1.69
N ARG A 99 -21.68 -10.56 -0.98
CA ARG A 99 -21.57 -10.06 0.40
C ARG A 99 -21.10 -11.14 1.37
N LYS A 100 -21.67 -12.35 1.27
CA LYS A 100 -21.26 -13.48 2.08
C LYS A 100 -19.80 -13.86 1.82
N ASP A 101 -19.39 -13.94 0.56
CA ASP A 101 -18.00 -14.23 0.17
C ASP A 101 -17.01 -13.18 0.67
N LEU A 102 -17.33 -11.88 0.53
CA LEU A 102 -16.49 -10.80 1.05
C LEU A 102 -16.39 -10.85 2.58
N SER A 103 -17.52 -10.96 3.28
CA SER A 103 -17.55 -10.95 4.75
C SER A 103 -16.86 -12.18 5.37
N SER A 104 -17.05 -13.37 4.81
CA SER A 104 -16.38 -14.58 5.30
C SER A 104 -14.87 -14.52 5.07
N TRP A 105 -14.43 -14.07 3.90
CA TRP A 105 -13.01 -13.87 3.61
C TRP A 105 -12.39 -12.80 4.51
N ALA A 106 -13.08 -11.67 4.73
CA ALA A 106 -12.60 -10.59 5.58
C ALA A 106 -12.42 -11.06 7.03
N GLN A 107 -13.37 -11.82 7.58
CA GLN A 107 -13.26 -12.39 8.92
C GLN A 107 -12.10 -13.38 9.04
N ALA A 108 -11.96 -14.30 8.07
CA ALA A 108 -10.94 -15.34 8.10
C ALA A 108 -9.53 -14.79 7.87
N SER A 109 -9.38 -13.80 6.99
CA SER A 109 -8.07 -13.32 6.53
C SER A 109 -7.69 -12.00 7.20
N VAL A 110 -8.52 -10.98 7.07
CA VAL A 110 -8.20 -9.62 7.52
C VAL A 110 -8.37 -9.49 9.03
N THR A 111 -9.53 -9.81 9.57
CA THR A 111 -9.81 -9.67 11.01
C THR A 111 -8.91 -10.58 11.86
N SER A 112 -8.61 -11.79 11.38
CA SER A 112 -7.67 -12.69 12.07
C SER A 112 -6.28 -12.08 12.16
N ALA A 113 -5.75 -11.60 11.04
CA ALA A 113 -4.43 -11.00 10.99
C ALA A 113 -4.33 -9.70 11.80
N LEU A 114 -5.29 -8.78 11.67
CA LEU A 114 -5.28 -7.53 12.44
C LEU A 114 -5.30 -7.75 13.96
N ARG A 115 -6.01 -8.76 14.43
CA ARG A 115 -5.99 -9.14 15.86
C ARG A 115 -4.62 -9.63 16.31
N ALA A 116 -3.97 -10.46 15.49
CA ALA A 116 -2.63 -10.97 15.80
C ALA A 116 -1.58 -9.84 15.75
N GLU A 117 -1.67 -8.96 14.76
CA GLU A 117 -0.82 -7.77 14.64
C GLU A 117 -1.02 -6.82 15.83
N ALA A 118 -2.26 -6.63 16.30
CA ALA A 118 -2.54 -5.84 17.51
C ALA A 118 -1.90 -6.45 18.76
N ALA A 119 -1.99 -7.78 18.92
CA ALA A 119 -1.44 -8.50 20.06
C ALA A 119 0.09 -8.43 20.15
N HIS A 120 0.78 -8.41 19.00
CA HIS A 120 2.25 -8.46 18.95
C HIS A 120 2.87 -7.12 18.54
N ILE A 121 2.56 -6.67 17.33
CA ILE A 121 3.22 -5.53 16.67
C ILE A 121 2.77 -4.22 17.31
N LEU A 122 1.45 -3.96 17.36
CA LEU A 122 0.95 -2.70 17.92
C LEU A 122 1.21 -2.61 19.42
N THR A 123 1.13 -3.73 20.14
CA THR A 123 1.48 -3.79 21.55
C THR A 123 2.94 -3.40 21.80
N ALA A 124 3.89 -3.86 20.97
CA ALA A 124 5.28 -3.43 21.05
C ALA A 124 5.43 -1.94 20.65
N ALA A 125 4.82 -1.53 19.55
CA ALA A 125 4.90 -0.17 19.04
C ALA A 125 4.33 0.89 20.00
N LYS A 126 3.30 0.57 20.78
CA LYS A 126 2.73 1.44 21.82
C LYS A 126 3.68 1.70 22.98
N ARG A 127 4.65 0.82 23.21
CA ARG A 127 5.66 0.99 24.28
C ARG A 127 6.75 1.98 23.87
N LEU A 128 7.02 2.10 22.57
CA LEU A 128 8.02 3.02 22.03
C LEU A 128 7.44 4.43 21.90
N GLU A 129 8.17 5.43 22.40
CA GLU A 129 7.69 6.82 22.42
C GLU A 129 7.43 7.36 21.01
N LYS A 130 8.32 7.08 20.05
CA LYS A 130 8.23 7.60 18.68
C LYS A 130 7.03 7.07 17.88
N SER A 131 6.57 5.84 18.16
CA SER A 131 5.49 5.19 17.42
C SER A 131 4.16 5.08 18.19
N ARG A 132 4.12 5.45 19.48
CA ARG A 132 2.95 5.23 20.35
C ARG A 132 1.66 5.80 19.78
N ALA A 133 1.64 7.09 19.47
CA ALA A 133 0.44 7.76 18.99
C ALA A 133 -0.05 7.20 17.64
N LEU A 134 0.89 6.84 16.74
CA LEU A 134 0.56 6.20 15.47
C LEU A 134 -0.02 4.79 15.70
N ALA A 135 0.58 4.00 16.58
CA ALA A 135 0.11 2.65 16.90
C ALA A 135 -1.27 2.64 17.57
N GLU A 136 -1.57 3.62 18.43
CA GLU A 136 -2.91 3.82 19.00
C GLU A 136 -3.94 4.19 17.93
N ALA A 137 -3.57 5.07 16.99
CA ALA A 137 -4.45 5.44 15.88
C ALA A 137 -4.72 4.26 14.91
N ILE A 138 -3.70 3.45 14.61
CA ILE A 138 -3.83 2.23 13.79
C ILE A 138 -4.74 1.21 14.48
N ASP A 139 -4.60 1.02 15.79
CA ASP A 139 -5.43 0.10 16.57
C ASP A 139 -6.90 0.55 16.57
N ALA A 140 -7.16 1.84 16.82
CA ALA A 140 -8.51 2.40 16.73
C ALA A 140 -9.10 2.29 15.31
N GLY A 141 -8.27 2.45 14.26
CA GLY A 141 -8.68 2.22 12.88
C GLY A 141 -9.10 0.76 12.61
N SER A 142 -8.43 -0.20 13.25
CA SER A 142 -8.77 -1.62 13.16
C SER A 142 -10.13 -1.94 13.80
N ASP A 143 -10.49 -1.26 14.89
CA ASP A 143 -11.82 -1.37 15.51
C ASP A 143 -12.94 -0.81 14.61
N VAL A 144 -12.67 0.31 13.93
CA VAL A 144 -13.59 0.86 12.92
C VAL A 144 -13.78 -0.15 11.78
N LEU A 145 -12.70 -0.75 11.31
CA LEU A 145 -12.76 -1.74 10.24
C LEU A 145 -13.53 -3.00 10.67
N ALA A 146 -13.34 -3.47 11.90
CA ALA A 146 -14.12 -4.59 12.46
C ALA A 146 -15.62 -4.28 12.50
N SER A 147 -15.99 -3.05 12.87
CA SER A 147 -17.39 -2.59 12.88
C SER A 147 -17.98 -2.58 11.46
N LEU A 148 -17.23 -2.07 10.48
CA LEU A 148 -17.65 -2.06 9.07
C LEU A 148 -17.84 -3.47 8.50
N PHE A 149 -17.00 -4.44 8.89
CA PHE A 149 -17.19 -5.83 8.50
C PHE A 149 -18.41 -6.47 9.17
N ALA A 150 -18.73 -6.11 10.41
CA ALA A 150 -19.95 -6.55 11.08
C ALA A 150 -21.19 -5.98 10.37
N ASP A 151 -21.18 -4.69 10.02
CA ASP A 151 -22.25 -4.04 9.25
C ASP A 151 -22.44 -4.69 7.88
N LEU A 152 -21.34 -5.00 7.18
CA LEU A 152 -21.38 -5.74 5.92
C LEU A 152 -21.99 -7.14 6.08
N ALA A 153 -21.60 -7.87 7.13
CA ALA A 153 -22.13 -9.20 7.42
C ALA A 153 -23.62 -9.17 7.83
N GLY A 154 -24.09 -8.06 8.39
CA GLY A 154 -25.48 -7.85 8.82
C GLY A 154 -26.35 -7.04 7.86
N ALA A 155 -25.82 -6.59 6.71
CA ALA A 155 -26.52 -5.64 5.85
C ALA A 155 -27.88 -6.18 5.36
N ALA A 156 -28.94 -5.41 5.64
CA ALA A 156 -30.33 -5.75 5.31
C ALA A 156 -30.68 -5.56 3.83
N ASP A 157 -29.92 -4.72 3.12
CA ASP A 157 -30.14 -4.38 1.72
C ASP A 157 -28.83 -4.22 0.95
N ALA A 158 -28.94 -4.26 -0.38
CA ALA A 158 -27.82 -4.20 -1.31
C ALA A 158 -27.01 -2.90 -1.21
N VAL A 159 -27.68 -1.76 -0.96
CA VAL A 159 -27.05 -0.44 -0.89
C VAL A 159 -26.16 -0.35 0.35
N ARG A 160 -26.68 -0.78 1.51
CA ARG A 160 -25.91 -0.85 2.75
C ARG A 160 -24.72 -1.80 2.60
N ALA A 161 -24.91 -2.96 1.98
CA ALA A 161 -23.82 -3.91 1.75
C ALA A 161 -22.69 -3.29 0.90
N ALA A 162 -23.03 -2.65 -0.21
CA ALA A 162 -22.05 -1.97 -1.06
C ALA A 162 -21.36 -0.81 -0.33
N GLY A 163 -22.12 0.00 0.42
CA GLY A 163 -21.59 1.11 1.22
C GLY A 163 -20.59 0.66 2.27
N SER A 164 -20.95 -0.34 3.08
CA SER A 164 -20.05 -0.91 4.10
C SER A 164 -18.81 -1.54 3.48
N ALA A 165 -18.92 -2.21 2.33
CA ALA A 165 -17.77 -2.79 1.64
C ALA A 165 -16.79 -1.73 1.12
N GLN A 166 -17.28 -0.66 0.48
CA GLN A 166 -16.40 0.40 -0.03
C GLN A 166 -15.77 1.22 1.11
N ALA A 167 -16.51 1.46 2.20
CA ALA A 167 -15.96 2.06 3.41
C ALA A 167 -14.87 1.17 4.02
N ALA A 168 -15.11 -0.13 4.15
CA ALA A 168 -14.13 -1.07 4.68
C ALA A 168 -12.86 -1.14 3.82
N ARG A 169 -13.01 -1.17 2.49
CA ARG A 169 -11.87 -1.08 1.56
C ARG A 169 -11.04 0.18 1.81
N SER A 170 -11.69 1.35 1.85
CA SER A 170 -11.00 2.64 2.02
C SER A 170 -10.26 2.73 3.36
N VAL A 171 -10.89 2.26 4.44
CA VAL A 171 -10.27 2.23 5.77
C VAL A 171 -9.12 1.23 5.82
N PHE A 172 -9.26 0.07 5.17
CA PHE A 172 -8.18 -0.92 5.11
C PHE A 172 -6.99 -0.44 4.26
N ASP A 173 -7.22 0.25 3.15
CA ASP A 173 -6.17 0.86 2.34
C ASP A 173 -5.39 1.92 3.16
N LEU A 174 -6.10 2.75 3.95
CA LEU A 174 -5.47 3.70 4.87
C LEU A 174 -4.71 3.01 6.00
N HIS A 175 -5.25 1.91 6.54
CA HIS A 175 -4.56 1.10 7.55
C HIS A 175 -3.26 0.53 6.98
N ALA A 176 -3.32 -0.06 5.78
CA ALA A 176 -2.15 -0.60 5.10
C ALA A 176 -1.08 0.48 4.87
N ASP A 177 -1.43 1.68 4.42
CA ASP A 177 -0.47 2.80 4.28
C ASP A 177 0.17 3.19 5.62
N ASN A 178 -0.65 3.34 6.67
CA ASN A 178 -0.13 3.72 7.98
C ASN A 178 0.83 2.65 8.54
N VAL A 179 0.54 1.37 8.31
CA VAL A 179 1.42 0.28 8.75
C VAL A 179 2.69 0.23 7.91
N THR A 180 2.56 0.09 6.59
CA THR A 180 3.70 -0.19 5.68
C THR A 180 4.58 1.03 5.47
N THR A 181 4.02 2.23 5.26
CA THR A 181 4.77 3.43 4.94
C THR A 181 5.31 4.14 6.19
N ARG A 182 4.69 3.96 7.36
CA ARG A 182 5.01 4.75 8.57
C ARG A 182 5.46 3.88 9.73
N LEU A 183 4.64 2.92 10.16
CA LEU A 183 4.92 2.15 11.36
C LEU A 183 6.11 1.19 11.17
N VAL A 184 6.10 0.43 10.08
CA VAL A 184 7.10 -0.61 9.78
C VAL A 184 8.52 -0.02 9.69
N PRO A 185 8.79 1.07 8.96
CA PRO A 185 10.12 1.69 8.93
C PRO A 185 10.57 2.21 10.30
N LEU A 186 9.65 2.74 11.11
CA LEU A 186 9.96 3.18 12.48
C LEU A 186 10.36 2.00 13.35
N MET A 187 9.66 0.86 13.25
CA MET A 187 9.95 -0.33 14.04
C MET A 187 11.24 -1.03 13.59
N ALA A 188 11.48 -1.15 12.28
CA ALA A 188 12.68 -1.76 11.73
C ALA A 188 13.96 -0.99 12.10
N GLY A 189 13.85 0.32 12.33
CA GLY A 189 14.97 1.16 12.78
C GLY A 189 15.25 1.12 14.30
N GLU A 190 14.45 0.42 15.10
CA GLU A 190 14.55 0.42 16.56
C GLU A 190 15.27 -0.82 17.08
N SER A 191 16.48 -0.65 17.61
CA SER A 191 17.31 -1.77 18.09
C SER A 191 16.76 -2.51 19.33
N SER A 192 15.78 -1.92 20.02
CA SER A 192 15.17 -2.50 21.22
C SER A 192 14.10 -3.55 20.93
N VAL A 193 13.67 -3.65 19.67
CA VAL A 193 12.60 -4.53 19.21
C VAL A 193 13.07 -5.27 17.96
N SER A 194 12.71 -6.54 17.80
CA SER A 194 12.91 -7.25 16.54
C SER A 194 11.57 -7.39 15.84
N LEU A 195 11.39 -6.66 14.73
CA LEU A 195 10.17 -6.70 13.94
C LEU A 195 10.01 -8.10 13.31
N ALA A 196 11.11 -8.72 12.86
CA ALA A 196 11.14 -10.12 12.39
C ALA A 196 10.48 -11.11 13.36
N LYS A 197 10.83 -11.04 14.65
CA LYS A 197 10.26 -11.93 15.68
C LYS A 197 8.78 -11.65 15.90
N LEU A 198 8.41 -10.38 16.01
CA LEU A 198 7.02 -9.97 16.23
C LEU A 198 6.13 -10.37 15.04
N TRP A 199 6.62 -10.19 13.82
CA TRP A 199 5.91 -10.58 12.59
C TRP A 199 5.70 -12.09 12.55
N THR A 200 6.74 -12.88 12.82
CA THR A 200 6.65 -14.35 12.88
C THR A 200 5.59 -14.80 13.89
N GLN A 201 5.54 -14.18 15.08
CA GLN A 201 4.53 -14.46 16.10
C GLN A 201 3.12 -14.09 15.62
N ALA A 202 2.96 -12.92 14.99
CA ALA A 202 1.68 -12.49 14.45
C ALA A 202 1.17 -13.43 13.35
N CYS A 203 2.03 -13.89 12.43
CA CYS A 203 1.64 -14.86 11.40
C CYS A 203 1.24 -16.22 11.97
N ALA A 204 1.92 -16.69 13.03
CA ALA A 204 1.57 -17.93 13.70
C ALA A 204 0.18 -17.83 14.37
N ASP A 205 -0.08 -16.72 15.06
CA ASP A 205 -1.32 -16.49 15.82
C ASP A 205 -2.53 -16.16 14.92
N ALA A 206 -2.30 -15.49 13.78
CA ALA A 206 -3.35 -15.26 12.79
C ALA A 206 -3.91 -16.57 12.21
N GLY A 207 -3.16 -17.67 12.37
CA GLY A 207 -3.38 -18.95 11.70
C GLY A 207 -2.98 -18.81 10.24
N ALA A 208 -2.04 -19.64 9.78
CA ALA A 208 -1.66 -19.69 8.37
C ALA A 208 -2.92 -19.88 7.50
N GLY A 209 -3.42 -18.78 6.92
CA GLY A 209 -4.41 -18.79 5.88
C GLY A 209 -3.81 -19.51 4.68
N GLY A 210 -4.10 -20.81 4.59
CA GLY A 210 -3.88 -21.71 3.47
C GLY A 210 -2.76 -21.33 2.48
N LYS A 211 -1.67 -22.08 2.50
CA LYS A 211 -1.04 -22.51 1.24
C LYS A 211 -2.17 -23.09 0.40
N ASN A 212 -2.62 -22.38 -0.64
CA ASN A 212 -3.62 -22.91 -1.54
C ASN A 212 -3.12 -24.24 -2.10
N ALA A 213 -3.98 -25.24 -2.00
CA ALA A 213 -3.79 -26.60 -2.46
C ALA A 213 -3.20 -26.59 -3.88
N ALA A 214 -2.03 -27.21 -4.01
CA ALA A 214 -1.63 -27.79 -5.28
C ALA A 214 -2.73 -28.80 -5.67
N THR A 215 -3.53 -28.44 -6.66
CA THR A 215 -4.34 -29.40 -7.41
C THR A 215 -3.36 -30.32 -8.14
N ASP A 216 -3.08 -31.43 -7.48
CA ASP A 216 -2.43 -32.58 -8.08
C ASP A 216 -3.40 -33.16 -9.13
N SER A 217 -3.08 -32.93 -10.40
CA SER A 217 -3.70 -33.64 -11.52
C SER A 217 -2.59 -34.09 -12.45
N THR A 218 -2.14 -35.31 -12.16
CA THR A 218 -1.28 -36.13 -13.00
C THR A 218 -2.06 -36.56 -14.26
N THR A 219 -1.58 -36.07 -15.40
CA THR A 219 -1.38 -36.74 -16.70
C THR A 219 -2.59 -37.28 -17.49
N SER A 220 -2.76 -36.73 -18.70
CA SER A 220 -2.72 -37.54 -19.92
C SER A 220 -2.36 -36.66 -21.13
N GLU A 221 -1.22 -36.98 -21.72
CA GLU A 221 -0.75 -36.51 -23.02
C GLU A 221 -1.67 -36.99 -24.13
N GLN A 222 -1.89 -36.14 -25.14
CA GLN A 222 -2.00 -36.59 -26.52
C GLN A 222 -1.49 -35.50 -27.47
N ALA A 223 -0.30 -35.78 -28.00
CA ALA A 223 0.31 -35.07 -29.09
C ALA A 223 -0.39 -35.40 -30.41
N ALA A 224 -0.66 -34.39 -31.23
CA ALA A 224 -0.73 -34.54 -32.68
C ALA A 224 -0.32 -33.23 -33.38
N SER A 225 0.69 -33.39 -34.22
CA SER A 225 1.36 -32.42 -35.09
C SER A 225 0.45 -31.77 -36.13
N ALA A 226 0.68 -30.48 -36.42
CA ALA A 226 0.71 -29.93 -37.78
C ALA A 226 1.21 -28.46 -37.80
N THR A 227 2.10 -28.14 -38.74
CA THR A 227 2.42 -26.80 -39.29
C THR A 227 2.64 -27.02 -40.80
N PRO A 228 2.70 -26.00 -41.70
CA PRO A 228 2.52 -24.55 -41.55
C PRO A 228 1.65 -23.89 -42.67
N GLU A 229 1.67 -22.55 -42.71
CA GLU A 229 1.31 -21.58 -43.78
C GLU A 229 0.07 -20.70 -43.49
N GLN A 230 -0.02 -19.39 -43.81
CA GLN A 230 0.88 -18.30 -44.26
C GLN A 230 0.00 -17.01 -44.24
N THR A 231 0.65 -15.86 -44.09
CA THR A 231 0.22 -14.47 -44.43
C THR A 231 -1.07 -13.86 -43.84
N SER A 232 -0.93 -12.72 -43.16
CA SER A 232 -1.23 -11.42 -43.78
C SER A 232 -0.82 -10.26 -42.85
N ASP A 233 0.01 -9.38 -43.40
CA ASP A 233 0.28 -8.03 -42.94
C ASP A 233 -0.99 -7.21 -42.72
N CYS A 234 -1.00 -6.38 -41.68
CA CYS A 234 -1.52 -5.03 -41.76
C CYS A 234 -0.86 -4.14 -40.71
N ALA A 235 0.05 -3.31 -41.23
CA ALA A 235 0.74 -2.23 -40.54
C ALA A 235 -0.24 -1.15 -40.03
N HIS A 236 -0.06 -0.72 -38.79
CA HIS A 236 -0.49 0.60 -38.34
C HIS A 236 0.76 1.43 -38.04
N GLY A 237 1.01 2.40 -38.92
CA GLY A 237 2.10 3.35 -38.81
C GLY A 237 1.83 4.37 -37.71
N CYS A 238 2.82 4.52 -36.83
CA CYS A 238 2.95 5.70 -35.99
C CYS A 238 3.63 6.82 -36.78
N THR A 239 3.06 8.02 -36.76
CA THR A 239 3.69 9.24 -37.25
C THR A 239 3.41 10.40 -36.30
N CYS A 240 4.44 10.82 -35.55
CA CYS A 240 4.69 12.23 -35.19
C CYS A 240 6.03 12.41 -34.47
N GLY A 241 7.06 12.79 -35.24
CA GLY A 241 7.92 13.97 -35.04
C GLY A 241 8.65 14.24 -33.71
N GLU A 242 9.83 13.62 -33.58
CA GLU A 242 11.15 14.09 -33.12
C GLU A 242 11.32 15.22 -32.07
N SER A 243 12.14 14.93 -31.05
CA SER A 243 13.35 15.70 -30.71
C SER A 243 14.42 14.80 -30.08
N ALA A 244 15.69 15.22 -30.20
CA ALA A 244 16.88 14.40 -30.24
C ALA A 244 17.48 13.98 -28.87
N GLY A 245 17.80 12.68 -28.77
CA GLY A 245 18.53 11.95 -27.73
C GLY A 245 18.09 10.48 -27.77
N PRO A 246 18.80 9.48 -27.22
CA PRO A 246 18.16 8.21 -26.90
C PRO A 246 17.22 8.45 -25.72
N GLU A 247 16.12 9.17 -25.96
CA GLU A 247 15.10 9.41 -24.95
C GLU A 247 14.27 8.14 -24.85
N TYR A 248 14.62 7.33 -23.87
CA TYR A 248 13.87 6.13 -23.55
C TYR A 248 12.47 6.52 -23.03
N PRO A 249 11.42 5.74 -23.34
CA PRO A 249 10.07 6.00 -22.83
C PRO A 249 10.07 6.12 -21.30
N GLU A 250 9.35 7.13 -20.79
CA GLU A 250 9.25 7.44 -19.37
C GLU A 250 7.97 6.85 -18.77
N LEU A 251 8.11 6.13 -17.66
CA LEU A 251 7.02 5.67 -16.81
C LEU A 251 7.08 6.42 -15.47
N ASP A 252 6.15 7.35 -15.28
CA ASP A 252 5.95 7.98 -13.97
C ASP A 252 5.01 7.15 -13.10
N VAL A 253 5.55 6.50 -12.08
CA VAL A 253 4.76 5.66 -11.18
C VAL A 253 4.05 6.45 -10.09
N ARG A 254 4.32 7.75 -9.95
CA ARG A 254 3.59 8.62 -9.02
C ARG A 254 2.13 8.79 -9.44
N THR A 255 1.84 8.68 -10.74
CA THR A 255 0.49 8.73 -11.30
C THR A 255 -0.20 7.37 -11.29
N VAL A 256 0.53 6.29 -10.99
CA VAL A 256 0.01 4.93 -10.93
C VAL A 256 -0.45 4.62 -9.50
N PRO A 257 -1.70 4.15 -9.29
CA PRO A 257 -2.18 3.73 -7.98
C PRO A 257 -1.24 2.71 -7.34
N HIS A 258 -0.98 2.89 -6.04
CA HIS A 258 0.01 2.09 -5.31
C HIS A 258 -0.23 0.57 -5.48
N ALA A 259 -1.49 0.14 -5.40
CA ALA A 259 -1.90 -1.26 -5.49
C ALA A 259 -1.48 -1.99 -6.79
N ILE A 260 -1.34 -1.28 -7.91
CA ILE A 260 -0.96 -1.88 -9.20
C ILE A 260 0.43 -1.44 -9.67
N ARG A 261 1.12 -0.62 -8.88
CA ARG A 261 2.36 0.04 -9.28
C ARG A 261 3.46 -0.96 -9.63
N HIS A 262 3.70 -1.94 -8.77
CA HIS A 262 4.71 -2.97 -9.02
C HIS A 262 4.39 -3.80 -10.27
N ALA A 263 3.15 -4.26 -10.41
CA ALA A 263 2.72 -5.00 -11.59
C ALA A 263 2.89 -4.17 -12.88
N THR A 264 2.58 -2.87 -12.82
CA THR A 264 2.77 -1.93 -13.93
C THR A 264 4.24 -1.78 -14.31
N VAL A 265 5.14 -1.64 -13.33
CA VAL A 265 6.58 -1.53 -13.58
C VAL A 265 7.13 -2.81 -14.19
N PHE A 266 6.80 -3.99 -13.65
CA PHE A 266 7.27 -5.24 -14.21
C PHE A 266 6.74 -5.50 -15.62
N GLY A 267 5.46 -5.21 -15.87
CA GLY A 267 4.88 -5.29 -17.22
C GLY A 267 5.58 -4.35 -18.21
N ALA A 268 5.89 -3.13 -17.78
CA ALA A 268 6.66 -2.19 -18.60
C ALA A 268 8.07 -2.71 -18.90
N LEU A 269 8.79 -3.23 -17.91
CA LEU A 269 10.12 -3.82 -18.09
C LEU A 269 10.10 -5.05 -19.01
N ASP A 270 9.09 -5.92 -18.88
CA ASP A 270 8.93 -7.09 -19.77
C ASP A 270 8.76 -6.69 -21.24
N SER A 271 8.16 -5.51 -21.50
CA SER A 271 7.99 -4.97 -22.85
C SER A 271 9.25 -4.31 -23.45
N VAL A 272 10.28 -4.05 -22.64
CA VAL A 272 11.53 -3.43 -23.12
C VAL A 272 12.30 -4.42 -24.00
N SER A 273 12.50 -4.07 -25.27
CA SER A 273 13.28 -4.88 -26.21
C SER A 273 14.77 -4.89 -25.86
N ALA A 274 15.49 -5.94 -26.24
CA ALA A 274 16.94 -6.05 -26.02
C ALA A 274 17.68 -4.85 -26.64
N GLY A 275 18.58 -4.22 -25.87
CA GLY A 275 19.30 -3.01 -26.29
C GLY A 275 18.49 -1.72 -26.26
N SER A 276 17.22 -1.77 -25.86
CA SER A 276 16.38 -0.60 -25.56
C SER A 276 16.31 -0.37 -24.04
N GLY A 277 15.66 0.70 -23.63
CA GLY A 277 15.54 1.08 -22.23
C GLY A 277 14.24 1.82 -21.93
N MET A 278 14.05 2.15 -20.66
CA MET A 278 12.97 2.99 -20.15
C MET A 278 13.47 3.85 -18.98
N VAL A 279 12.82 4.98 -18.72
CA VAL A 279 13.05 5.80 -17.52
C VAL A 279 11.89 5.58 -16.55
N LEU A 280 12.20 5.27 -15.29
CA LEU A 280 11.24 5.18 -14.21
C LEU A 280 11.31 6.47 -13.36
N VAL A 281 10.15 7.08 -13.09
CA VAL A 281 10.05 8.21 -12.14
C VAL A 281 9.27 7.78 -10.90
N ALA A 282 9.94 7.78 -9.76
CA ALA A 282 9.41 7.33 -8.48
C ALA A 282 9.36 8.46 -7.44
N PRO A 283 8.43 8.39 -6.46
CA PRO A 283 8.34 9.37 -5.38
C PRO A 283 9.49 9.27 -4.35
N HIS A 284 10.18 8.13 -4.29
CA HIS A 284 11.33 7.87 -3.40
C HIS A 284 12.31 6.89 -4.09
N ASP A 285 13.48 6.64 -3.48
CA ASP A 285 14.48 5.69 -3.99
C ASP A 285 13.92 4.26 -3.94
N PRO A 286 13.68 3.59 -5.09
CA PRO A 286 12.96 2.32 -5.12
C PRO A 286 13.90 1.12 -4.88
N LEU A 287 14.72 1.16 -3.82
CA LEU A 287 15.71 0.11 -3.51
C LEU A 287 15.11 -1.31 -3.47
N PRO A 288 13.93 -1.56 -2.84
CA PRO A 288 13.33 -2.89 -2.83
C PRO A 288 12.98 -3.39 -4.23
N LEU A 289 12.42 -2.51 -5.06
CA LEU A 289 12.07 -2.82 -6.45
C LEU A 289 13.32 -3.12 -7.28
N LEU A 290 14.43 -2.40 -7.06
CA LEU A 290 15.70 -2.68 -7.73
C LEU A 290 16.22 -4.08 -7.38
N ALA A 291 16.14 -4.49 -6.12
CA ALA A 291 16.52 -5.83 -5.69
C ALA A 291 15.64 -6.90 -6.35
N GLN A 292 14.31 -6.68 -6.44
CA GLN A 292 13.40 -7.59 -7.12
C GLN A 292 13.66 -7.70 -8.62
N ILE A 293 14.00 -6.59 -9.30
CA ILE A 293 14.38 -6.58 -10.71
C ILE A 293 15.66 -7.40 -10.90
N ASP A 294 16.66 -7.24 -10.04
CA ASP A 294 17.89 -8.00 -10.14
C ASP A 294 17.66 -9.50 -9.93
N GLN A 295 16.83 -9.88 -8.95
CA GLN A 295 16.44 -11.28 -8.74
C GLN A 295 15.68 -11.86 -9.94
N ARG A 296 14.70 -11.14 -10.48
CA ARG A 296 13.82 -11.61 -11.56
C ARG A 296 14.52 -11.70 -12.92
N TYR A 297 15.39 -10.74 -13.22
CA TYR A 297 16.04 -10.65 -14.53
C TYR A 297 17.53 -11.03 -14.51
N SER A 298 18.06 -11.42 -13.34
CA SER A 298 19.45 -11.90 -13.14
C SER A 298 20.49 -11.00 -13.81
N GLY A 299 20.46 -9.70 -13.52
CA GLY A 299 21.33 -8.70 -14.17
C GLY A 299 20.99 -8.38 -15.62
N GLY A 300 19.80 -8.75 -16.11
CA GLY A 300 19.35 -8.49 -17.49
C GLY A 300 19.11 -7.02 -17.83
N PHE A 301 19.12 -6.14 -16.82
CA PHE A 301 19.00 -4.69 -16.96
C PHE A 301 20.16 -3.98 -16.26
N SER A 302 20.75 -2.99 -16.92
CA SER A 302 21.62 -2.00 -16.28
C SER A 302 20.80 -0.83 -15.76
N VAL A 303 21.10 -0.35 -14.55
CA VAL A 303 20.37 0.73 -13.88
C VAL A 303 21.29 1.94 -13.67
N ASP A 304 20.90 3.10 -14.20
CA ASP A 304 21.59 4.37 -13.99
C ASP A 304 20.67 5.37 -13.28
N TYR A 305 21.16 6.05 -12.26
CA TYR A 305 20.44 7.13 -11.61
C TYR A 305 20.60 8.43 -12.41
N LEU A 306 19.48 8.93 -12.96
CA LEU A 306 19.44 10.22 -13.65
C LEU A 306 19.18 11.38 -12.68
N GLN A 307 18.39 11.14 -11.63
CA GLN A 307 18.09 12.10 -10.57
C GLN A 307 17.87 11.37 -9.25
N ARG A 308 18.45 11.90 -8.17
CA ARG A 308 18.33 11.36 -6.80
C ARG A 308 17.68 12.39 -5.87
N GLY A 309 16.34 12.52 -5.94
CA GLY A 309 15.52 13.25 -4.97
C GLY A 309 15.90 14.71 -4.70
N PRO A 310 15.20 15.39 -3.77
CA PRO A 310 13.99 14.94 -3.06
C PRO A 310 12.68 15.11 -3.86
N GLU A 311 12.66 15.85 -4.98
CA GLU A 311 11.42 16.13 -5.74
C GLU A 311 10.98 14.96 -6.63
N ALA A 312 11.94 14.20 -7.15
CA ALA A 312 11.70 12.99 -7.94
C ALA A 312 12.94 12.10 -7.99
N TRP A 313 12.73 10.79 -8.07
CA TRP A 313 13.78 9.82 -8.34
C TRP A 313 13.63 9.32 -9.78
N ARG A 314 14.63 9.59 -10.62
CA ARG A 314 14.62 9.19 -12.04
C ARG A 314 15.69 8.13 -12.26
N LEU A 315 15.29 6.93 -12.66
CA LEU A 315 16.17 5.79 -12.89
C LEU A 315 16.02 5.32 -14.33
N LYS A 316 17.14 5.15 -15.03
CA LYS A 316 17.19 4.62 -16.39
C LYS A 316 17.50 3.13 -16.34
N PHE A 317 16.64 2.32 -16.95
CA PHE A 317 16.86 0.90 -17.14
C PHE A 317 17.20 0.64 -18.60
N VAL A 318 18.25 -0.14 -18.88
CA VAL A 318 18.60 -0.56 -20.24
C VAL A 318 18.76 -2.08 -20.27
N ARG A 319 18.04 -2.75 -21.17
CA ARG A 319 18.09 -4.20 -21.30
C ARG A 319 19.34 -4.62 -22.08
N ALA A 320 20.08 -5.59 -21.56
CA ALA A 320 21.26 -6.11 -22.23
C ALA A 320 20.91 -6.70 -23.63
N ARG A 321 21.79 -6.50 -24.61
CA ARG A 321 21.74 -7.20 -25.90
C ARG A 321 22.37 -8.58 -25.69
N ARG A 322 21.57 -9.64 -25.60
CA ARG A 322 22.07 -11.02 -25.67
C ARG A 322 22.33 -11.40 -27.12
#